data_AF-A0A944K6S3-F1
#
_entry.id   AF-A0A944K6S3-F1
#
_cell.length_a   1.000
_cell.length_b   1.000
_cell.length_c   1.000
_cell.angle_alpha   90.00
_cell.angle_beta   90.00
_cell.angle_gamma   90.00
#
_symmetry.space_group_name_H-M   'P 1'
#
loop_
_entity.id
_entity.type
_entity.pdbx_description
1 polymer ?
#
loop_
_entity_poly.entity_id
_entity_poly.type
_entity_poly.pdbx_seq_one_letter_code
_entity_poly.pdbx_strand_id
1 'polypeptide(L)' 'HDDASRAYYDKQRATGKTHTQALLRLARQRINVIHAMLRNGTLYEPREPKNVELAA' A
#
# COMPACT_ATOMS: atom_id res chain seq x y z
N HIS A 1 8.09 11.22 -7.35
CA HIS A 1 8.38 9.84 -7.80
C HIS A 1 8.36 9.00 -6.53
N ASP A 2 7.44 8.05 -6.43
CA ASP A 2 6.95 7.51 -5.15
C ASP A 2 7.71 6.24 -4.74
N ASP A 3 8.83 6.41 -4.04
CA ASP A 3 9.76 5.30 -3.70
C ASP A 3 9.12 4.23 -2.81
N ALA A 4 8.13 4.60 -1.99
CA ALA A 4 7.36 3.69 -1.14
C ALA A 4 6.52 2.69 -1.95
N SER A 5 5.95 3.14 -3.08
CA SER A 5 5.18 2.28 -3.97
C SER A 5 6.07 1.23 -4.65
N ARG A 6 7.32 1.59 -4.97
CA ARG A 6 8.29 0.70 -5.61
C ARG A 6 8.80 -0.37 -4.65
N ALA A 7 9.15 0.03 -3.42
CA ALA A 7 9.58 -0.89 -2.37
C ALA A 7 8.49 -1.92 -2.03
N TYR A 8 7.21 -1.51 -1.99
CA TYR A 8 6.10 -2.44 -1.76
C TYR A 8 5.88 -3.39 -2.94
N TYR A 9 6.02 -2.91 -4.18
CA TYR A 9 5.93 -3.73 -5.38
C TYR A 9 7.03 -4.81 -5.41
N ASP A 10 8.27 -4.45 -5.10
CA ASP A 10 9.41 -5.38 -5.09
C ASP A 10 9.28 -6.42 -3.96
N LYS A 11 8.80 -6.02 -2.78
CA LYS A 11 8.54 -6.93 -1.65
C LYS A 11 7.45 -7.96 -1.98
N GLN A 12 6.44 -7.54 -2.74
CA GLN A 12 5.34 -8.40 -3.20
C GLN A 12 5.76 -9.32 -4.37
N ARG A 13 6.75 -8.92 -5.17
CA ARG A 13 7.35 -9.75 -6.23
C ARG A 13 8.25 -10.86 -5.65
N ALA A 14 8.98 -10.57 -4.57
CA ALA A 14 9.87 -11.51 -3.91
C ALA A 14 9.15 -12.63 -3.13
N THR A 15 7.85 -12.50 -2.85
CA THR A 15 7.10 -13.43 -1.98
C THR A 15 6.47 -14.63 -2.69
N GLY A 16 6.79 -14.88 -3.98
CA GLY A 16 6.31 -16.06 -4.72
C GLY A 16 4.80 -16.10 -4.99
N LYS A 17 4.06 -15.04 -4.64
CA LYS A 17 2.66 -14.85 -5.02
C LYS A 17 2.57 -14.55 -6.51
N THR A 18 1.55 -15.08 -7.18
CA THR A 18 1.40 -14.81 -8.62
C THR A 18 1.30 -13.29 -8.82
N HIS A 19 1.97 -12.77 -9.84
CA HIS A 19 2.02 -11.33 -10.13
C HIS A 19 0.62 -10.67 -10.09
N THR A 20 -0.38 -11.39 -10.61
CA THR A 20 -1.80 -11.01 -10.56
C THR A 20 -2.33 -10.82 -9.13
N GLN A 21 -1.96 -11.68 -8.18
CA GLN A 21 -2.35 -11.53 -6.77
C GLN A 21 -1.70 -10.31 -6.13
N ALA A 22 -0.44 -10.03 -6.46
CA ALA A 22 0.25 -8.83 -5.97
C ALA A 22 -0.43 -7.55 -6.50
N LEU A 23 -0.76 -7.51 -7.79
CA LEU A 23 -1.49 -6.39 -8.42
C LEU A 23 -2.90 -6.22 -7.82
N LEU A 24 -3.65 -7.31 -7.64
CA LEU A 24 -4.99 -7.25 -7.07
C LEU A 24 -4.97 -6.71 -5.63
N ARG A 25 -3.97 -7.11 -4.84
CA ARG A 25 -3.80 -6.59 -3.47
C ARG A 25 -3.46 -5.10 -3.48
N LEU A 26 -2.59 -4.66 -4.38
CA LEU A 26 -2.24 -3.24 -4.54
C LEU A 26 -3.47 -2.41 -4.97
N ALA A 27 -4.25 -2.91 -5.94
CA ALA A 27 -5.47 -2.25 -6.39
C ALA A 27 -6.49 -2.10 -5.26
N ARG A 28 -6.73 -3.17 -4.47
CA ARG A 28 -7.61 -3.14 -3.29
C ARG A 28 -7.15 -2.13 -2.24
N GLN A 29 -5.84 -2.05 -1.99
CA GLN A 29 -5.29 -1.08 -1.05
C GLN A 29 -5.55 0.37 -1.50
N ARG A 30 -5.38 0.67 -2.80
CA ARG A 30 -5.69 1.99 -3.36
C ARG A 30 -7.17 2.34 -3.32
N ILE A 31 -8.04 1.39 -3.65
CA ILE A 31 -9.50 1.59 -3.59
C ILE A 31 -9.96 1.89 -2.16
N ASN A 32 -9.44 1.16 -1.17
CA ASN A 32 -9.79 1.40 0.23
C ASN A 32 -9.38 2.80 0.70
N VAL A 33 -8.23 3.30 0.26
CA VAL A 33 -7.77 4.65 0.57
C VAL A 33 -8.71 5.71 -0.02
N ILE A 34 -9.07 5.56 -1.31
CA ILE A 34 -10.04 6.45 -1.97
C ILE A 34 -11.41 6.39 -1.29
N HIS A 35 -11.89 5.20 -0.95
CA HIS A 35 -13.16 5.03 -0.25
C HIS A 35 -13.15 5.71 1.13
N ALA A 36 -12.03 5.62 1.87
CA ALA A 36 -11.88 6.29 3.15
C ALA A 36 -11.87 7.83 2.99
N MET A 37 -11.21 8.35 1.95
CA MET A 37 -11.21 9.78 1.64
C MET A 37 -12.60 10.30 1.34
N LEU A 38 -13.33 9.60 0.48
CA LEU A 38 -14.70 9.98 0.13
C LEU A 38 -15.63 9.93 1.33
N ARG A 39 -15.46 8.93 2.21
CA ARG A 39 -16.25 8.82 3.45
C ARG A 39 -15.93 9.93 4.45
N ASN A 40 -14.65 10.28 4.61
CA ASN A 40 -14.22 11.19 5.66
C ASN A 40 -14.11 12.65 5.19
N GLY A 41 -14.21 12.91 3.89
CA GLY A 41 -13.98 14.24 3.30
C GLY A 41 -12.53 14.73 3.47
N THR A 42 -11.59 13.82 3.70
CA THR A 42 -10.18 14.13 3.99
C THR A 42 -9.33 14.03 2.73
N LEU A 43 -8.30 14.88 2.63
CA LEU A 43 -7.32 14.85 1.55
C LEU A 43 -6.39 13.64 1.66
N TYR A 44 -5.65 13.37 0.57
CA TYR A 44 -4.63 12.33 0.56
C TYR A 44 -3.46 12.69 1.46
N GLU A 45 -3.40 11.99 2.59
CA GLU A 45 -2.20 11.90 3.41
C GLU A 45 -1.42 10.65 2.99
N PRO A 46 -0.19 10.81 2.46
CA PRO A 46 0.69 9.68 2.21
C PRO A 46 0.86 8.92 3.53
N ARG A 47 0.36 7.69 3.58
CA ARG A 47 0.63 6.81 4.71
C ARG A 47 2.10 6.46 4.64
N GLU A 48 2.94 7.24 5.32
CA GLU A 48 4.30 6.83 5.61
C GLU A 48 4.20 5.40 6.15
N PRO A 49 4.98 4.45 5.59
CA PRO A 49 5.03 3.14 6.18
C PRO A 49 5.47 3.36 7.61
N LYS A 50 4.54 3.22 8.56
CA LYS A 50 4.89 3.01 9.95
C LYS A 50 5.76 1.78 9.91
N ASN A 51 7.08 1.99 9.84
CA ASN A 51 8.06 1.06 10.34
C ASN A 51 7.63 0.94 11.80
N VAL A 52 6.74 -0.01 12.05
CA VAL A 52 6.56 -0.60 13.37
C VAL A 52 7.91 -1.23 13.64
N GLU A 53 8.85 -0.39 14.06
CA GLU A 53 10.05 -0.81 14.76
C GLU A 53 9.55 -1.79 15.81
N LEU A 54 10.11 -3.00 15.73
CA LEU A 54 10.37 -3.89 16.84
C LEU A 54 10.04 -3.21 18.19
N ALA A 55 8.80 -3.34 18.64
CA ALA A 55 8.50 -3.18 20.05
C ALA A 55 9.04 -4.45 20.70
N ALA A 56 10.02 -4.22 21.57
CA ALA A 56 10.68 -5.14 22.49
C ALA A 56 9.73 -6.15 23.17
#